data_AF-A0A371MEU2-F1
#
_entry.id   AF-A0A371MEU2-F1
#
_cell.length_a   1.000
_cell.length_b   1.000
_cell.length_c   1.000
_cell.angle_alpha   90.00
_cell.angle_beta   90.00
_cell.angle_gamma   90.00
#
_symmetry.space_group_name_H-M   'P 1'
#
loop_
_entity.id
_entity.type
_entity.pdbx_description
1 polymer ?
#
loop_
_entity_poly.entity_id
_entity_poly.type
_entity_poly.pdbx_seq_one_letter_code
_entity_poly.pdbx_strand_id
1 'polypeptide(L)'
;MGIFEGLRSLVSGESSNKDGNEEEMKELLEQIADDMDVDAMAEAGFNMDPMPRELSRDEHRDIIHEFYDVTQSQAEKLIDAIITGHREGWGYDKTARHVDQEGLDLPREQIKTIIWNEEAGIMTRFHVRQVQESDVVSGVEWMLPGDGGVSPVCEATAEEIEKQDGSISVEELQTILFANAQKFEDGTPERVQHWIPHDRCRCTLQKTIG
;
A
#
# COMPACT_ATOMS: atom_id res chain seq x y z
N MET A 1 34.09 6.69 9.27
CA MET A 1 34.28 6.21 10.66
C MET A 1 33.90 7.34 11.61
N GLY A 2 32.61 7.51 11.93
CA GLY A 2 32.19 8.60 12.83
C GLY A 2 30.75 8.47 13.34
N ILE A 3 29.86 7.89 12.53
CA ILE A 3 28.43 7.75 12.86
C ILE A 3 28.20 6.65 13.91
N PHE A 4 28.86 5.50 13.74
CA PHE A 4 28.75 4.36 14.67
C PHE A 4 29.44 4.58 16.02
N GLU A 5 30.45 5.46 16.11
CA GLU A 5 31.10 5.79 17.40
C GLU A 5 30.24 6.75 18.24
N GLY A 6 29.49 7.66 17.61
CA GLY A 6 28.53 8.53 18.30
C GLY A 6 27.38 7.76 18.96
N LEU A 7 26.82 6.78 18.23
CA LEU A 7 25.78 5.86 18.75
C LEU A 7 26.25 5.08 19.98
N ARG A 8 27.51 4.65 20.01
CA ARG A 8 28.06 3.89 21.14
C ARG A 8 28.18 4.74 22.41
N SER A 9 28.53 6.02 22.27
CA SER A 9 28.65 6.99 23.37
C SER A 9 27.28 7.32 24.00
N LEU A 10 26.24 7.46 23.17
CA LEU A 10 24.87 7.76 23.61
C LEU A 10 24.19 6.59 24.33
N VAL A 11 24.40 5.36 23.85
CA VAL A 11 23.85 4.15 24.49
C VAL A 11 24.56 3.82 25.82
N SER A 12 25.82 4.23 25.99
CA SER A 12 26.57 4.03 27.25
C SER A 12 26.18 4.97 28.40
N GLY A 13 25.29 5.95 28.18
CA GLY A 13 24.72 6.74 29.27
C GLY A 13 25.73 7.66 29.99
N GLU A 14 26.75 8.16 29.30
CA GLU A 14 27.70 9.13 29.83
C GLU A 14 27.50 10.53 29.21
N SER A 15 26.31 11.13 29.34
CA SER A 15 26.21 12.60 29.42
C SER A 15 24.86 13.02 30.01
N SER A 16 24.92 13.84 31.06
CA SER A 16 23.75 14.47 31.66
C SER A 16 23.38 15.71 30.84
N ASN A 17 22.38 15.60 29.96
CA ASN A 17 21.51 16.72 29.56
C ASN A 17 20.36 16.14 28.73
N LYS A 18 19.13 16.17 29.29
CA LYS A 18 17.96 15.50 28.68
C LYS A 18 17.31 16.30 27.55
N ASP A 19 17.55 17.60 27.44
CA ASP A 19 16.78 18.44 26.51
C ASP A 19 17.50 18.73 25.18
N GLY A 20 18.85 18.66 25.14
CA GLY A 20 19.61 18.76 23.88
C GLY A 20 19.68 17.44 23.09
N ASN A 21 19.31 16.34 23.75
CA ASN A 21 19.47 14.98 23.22
C ASN A 21 18.28 14.55 22.34
N GLU A 22 17.11 15.19 22.46
CA GLU A 22 15.94 14.86 21.63
C GLU A 22 16.04 15.45 20.22
N GLU A 23 16.57 16.66 20.09
CA GLU A 23 16.72 17.33 18.79
C GLU A 23 17.89 16.75 18.00
N GLU A 24 19.02 16.45 18.66
CA GLU A 24 20.13 15.68 18.06
C GLU A 24 19.71 14.24 17.71
N MET A 25 18.89 13.58 18.54
CA MET A 25 18.37 12.25 18.24
C MET A 25 17.37 12.28 17.08
N LYS A 26 16.59 13.36 16.94
CA LYS A 26 15.67 13.54 15.81
C LYS A 26 16.42 13.82 14.51
N GLU A 27 17.45 14.68 14.53
CA GLU A 27 18.32 14.90 13.36
C GLU A 27 19.11 13.64 12.98
N LEU A 28 19.58 12.86 13.96
CA LEU A 28 20.21 11.56 13.71
C LEU A 28 19.23 10.54 13.14
N LEU A 29 17.98 10.51 13.61
CA LEU A 29 16.95 9.62 13.07
C LEU A 29 16.49 10.05 11.67
N GLU A 30 16.42 11.35 11.38
CA GLU A 30 16.16 11.88 10.03
C GLU A 30 17.33 11.58 9.08
N GLN A 31 18.58 11.74 9.53
CA GLN A 31 19.76 11.33 8.75
C GLN A 31 19.83 9.81 8.55
N ILE A 32 19.46 9.02 9.55
CA ILE A 32 19.37 7.55 9.42
C ILE A 32 18.21 7.16 8.49
N ALA A 33 17.07 7.87 8.50
CA ALA A 33 15.96 7.61 7.59
C ALA A 33 16.29 7.98 6.13
N ASP A 34 17.13 9.01 5.93
CA ASP A 34 17.64 9.39 4.61
C ASP A 34 18.79 8.47 4.11
N ASP A 35 19.61 7.92 5.03
CA ASP A 35 20.73 7.01 4.70
C ASP A 35 20.36 5.51 4.76
N MET A 36 19.19 5.14 5.30
CA MET A 36 18.70 3.76 5.30
C MET A 36 18.17 3.42 3.92
N ASP A 37 19.08 2.84 3.15
CA ASP A 37 18.85 2.17 1.88
C ASP A 37 17.55 1.35 1.94
N VAL A 38 16.57 1.72 1.12
CA VAL A 38 15.28 1.04 0.97
C VAL A 38 15.51 -0.47 0.74
N ASP A 39 16.64 -0.79 0.12
CA ASP A 39 17.11 -2.15 -0.16
C ASP A 39 17.40 -2.96 1.12
N ALA A 40 17.91 -2.32 2.20
CA ALA A 40 18.19 -3.01 3.47
C ALA A 40 16.92 -3.31 4.28
N MET A 41 15.85 -2.53 4.10
CA MET A 41 14.54 -2.81 4.71
C MET A 41 13.80 -3.94 3.96
N ALA A 42 13.96 -4.00 2.64
CA ALA A 42 13.47 -5.12 1.83
C ALA A 42 14.15 -6.45 2.20
N GLU A 43 15.46 -6.44 2.49
CA GLU A 43 16.20 -7.64 2.95
C GLU A 43 15.77 -8.16 4.33
N ALA A 44 15.17 -7.32 5.18
CA ALA A 44 14.68 -7.71 6.50
C ALA A 44 13.30 -8.42 6.49
N GLY A 45 12.73 -8.68 5.31
CA GLY A 45 11.44 -9.36 5.16
C GLY A 45 10.22 -8.51 5.56
N PHE A 46 10.44 -7.25 5.93
CA PHE A 46 9.39 -6.24 5.97
C PHE A 46 9.26 -5.67 4.57
N ASN A 47 8.43 -6.29 3.75
CA ASN A 47 8.08 -5.75 2.43
C ASN A 47 7.14 -4.54 2.62
N MET A 48 7.65 -3.47 3.23
CA MET A 48 7.08 -2.13 3.04
C MET A 48 7.75 -1.59 1.79
N ASP A 49 7.25 -1.98 0.62
CA ASP A 49 7.52 -1.17 -0.57
C ASP A 49 7.18 0.28 -0.18
N PRO A 50 8.12 1.24 -0.29
CA PRO A 50 7.83 2.61 0.07
C PRO A 50 6.68 3.08 -0.79
N MET A 51 5.54 3.30 -0.14
CA MET A 51 4.33 3.84 -0.75
C MET A 51 4.69 5.09 -1.58
N PRO A 52 4.00 5.32 -2.71
CA PRO A 52 4.34 6.42 -3.62
C PRO A 52 4.38 7.76 -2.90
N ARG A 53 5.47 8.52 -3.06
CA ARG A 53 5.54 9.90 -2.56
C ARG A 53 4.53 10.82 -3.24
N GLU A 54 3.99 10.42 -4.40
CA GLU A 54 3.02 11.17 -5.20
C GLU A 54 1.63 10.52 -5.11
N LEU A 55 0.95 10.68 -3.97
CA LEU A 55 -0.48 10.41 -3.87
C LEU A 55 -1.27 11.62 -4.37
N SER A 56 -1.98 11.46 -5.48
CA SER A 56 -2.90 12.50 -5.96
C SER A 56 -4.14 12.55 -5.06
N ARG A 57 -4.12 13.44 -4.05
CA ARG A 57 -5.22 13.59 -3.09
C ARG A 57 -6.59 13.72 -3.78
N ASP A 58 -6.66 14.51 -4.85
CA ASP A 58 -7.92 14.76 -5.56
C ASP A 58 -8.41 13.51 -6.30
N GLU A 59 -7.52 12.78 -6.98
CA GLU A 59 -7.86 11.53 -7.68
C GLU A 59 -8.38 10.48 -6.70
N HIS A 60 -7.68 10.27 -5.59
CA HIS A 60 -8.07 9.28 -4.59
C HIS A 60 -9.34 9.68 -3.83
N ARG A 61 -9.56 10.97 -3.57
CA ARG A 61 -10.85 11.46 -3.06
C ARG A 61 -11.98 11.11 -4.01
N ASP A 62 -11.79 11.36 -5.31
CA ASP A 62 -12.83 11.15 -6.32
C ASP A 62 -13.14 9.66 -6.49
N ILE A 63 -12.12 8.80 -6.46
CA ILE A 63 -12.26 7.33 -6.39
C ILE A 63 -13.08 6.90 -5.18
N ILE A 64 -12.74 7.39 -3.98
CA ILE A 64 -13.47 7.02 -2.75
C ILE A 64 -14.93 7.47 -2.85
N HIS A 65 -15.18 8.66 -3.38
CA HIS A 65 -16.54 9.19 -3.52
C HIS A 65 -17.35 8.46 -4.60
N GLU A 66 -16.72 7.99 -5.67
CA GLU A 66 -17.37 7.30 -6.78
C GLU A 66 -17.77 5.86 -6.42
N PHE A 67 -16.88 5.12 -5.75
CA PHE A 67 -17.05 3.68 -5.55
C PHE A 67 -17.61 3.28 -4.17
N TYR A 68 -17.77 4.22 -3.26
CA TYR A 68 -18.34 3.98 -1.93
C TYR A 68 -19.48 4.95 -1.64
N ASP A 69 -20.47 4.47 -0.89
CA ASP A 69 -21.59 5.29 -0.42
C ASP A 69 -21.14 6.23 0.71
N VAL A 70 -20.40 7.26 0.33
CA VAL A 70 -19.86 8.31 1.20
C VAL A 70 -20.03 9.67 0.54
N THR A 71 -20.23 10.70 1.35
CA THR A 71 -20.22 12.09 0.87
C THR A 71 -18.80 12.52 0.48
N GLN A 72 -18.68 13.55 -0.36
CA GLN A 72 -17.39 14.12 -0.73
C GLN A 72 -16.57 14.56 0.49
N SER A 73 -17.21 15.14 1.52
CA SER A 73 -16.52 15.53 2.76
C SER A 73 -16.02 14.33 3.57
N GLN A 74 -16.74 13.20 3.55
CA GLN A 74 -16.25 11.95 4.15
C GLN A 74 -15.08 11.39 3.35
N ALA A 75 -15.15 11.41 2.01
CA ALA A 75 -14.06 10.98 1.14
C ALA A 75 -12.78 11.80 1.38
N GLU A 76 -12.91 13.13 1.55
CA GLU A 76 -11.77 14.02 1.90
C GLU A 76 -11.09 13.61 3.20
N LYS A 77 -11.87 13.34 4.25
CA LYS A 77 -11.31 12.91 5.54
C LYS A 77 -10.66 11.53 5.46
N LEU A 78 -11.26 10.61 4.70
CA LEU A 78 -10.70 9.28 4.49
C LEU A 78 -9.34 9.36 3.79
N ILE A 79 -9.22 10.13 2.72
CA ILE A 79 -7.94 10.28 2.01
C ILE A 79 -6.91 11.05 2.85
N ASP A 80 -7.32 12.07 3.61
CA ASP A 80 -6.42 12.80 4.52
C ASP A 80 -5.83 11.88 5.60
N ALA A 81 -6.65 10.97 6.12
CA ALA A 81 -6.20 9.98 7.10
C ALA A 81 -5.26 8.94 6.47
N ILE A 82 -5.50 8.49 5.24
CA ILE A 82 -4.61 7.59 4.51
C ILE A 82 -3.25 8.28 4.27
N ILE A 83 -3.25 9.50 3.74
CA ILE A 83 -2.02 10.29 3.52
C ILE A 83 -1.26 10.50 4.83
N THR A 84 -1.96 10.86 5.91
CA THR A 84 -1.36 11.00 7.24
C THR A 84 -0.80 9.66 7.71
N GLY A 85 -1.54 8.57 7.55
CA GLY A 85 -1.12 7.22 7.90
C GLY A 85 0.20 6.86 7.23
N HIS A 86 0.35 7.12 5.93
CA HIS A 86 1.60 6.89 5.22
C HIS A 86 2.75 7.75 5.71
N ARG A 87 2.52 9.06 5.91
CA ARG A 87 3.54 9.98 6.41
C ARG A 87 4.07 9.56 7.79
N GLU A 88 3.18 9.04 8.63
CA GLU A 88 3.47 8.70 10.02
C GLU A 88 3.78 7.19 10.22
N GLY A 89 3.87 6.41 9.15
CA GLY A 89 4.18 4.96 9.20
C GLY A 89 3.09 4.11 9.87
N TRP A 90 1.82 4.50 9.75
CA TRP A 90 0.69 3.75 10.27
C TRP A 90 0.27 2.66 9.29
N GLY A 91 0.08 1.45 9.80
CA GLY A 91 -0.64 0.42 9.03
C GLY A 91 -2.15 0.64 9.04
N TYR A 92 -2.84 -0.03 8.12
CA TYR A 92 -4.30 0.05 7.90
C TYR A 92 -5.13 0.11 9.18
N ASP A 93 -4.84 -0.74 10.18
CA ASP A 93 -5.59 -0.84 11.43
C ASP A 93 -5.50 0.43 12.28
N LYS A 94 -4.36 1.13 12.22
CA LYS A 94 -4.16 2.39 12.93
C LYS A 94 -4.81 3.53 12.14
N THR A 95 -4.68 3.54 10.82
CA THR A 95 -5.39 4.49 9.93
C THR A 95 -6.90 4.41 10.14
N ALA A 96 -7.48 3.21 10.14
CA ALA A 96 -8.92 3.02 10.34
C ALA A 96 -9.40 3.43 11.73
N ARG A 97 -8.61 3.15 12.77
CA ARG A 97 -8.92 3.63 14.14
C ARG A 97 -8.85 5.15 14.25
N HIS A 98 -7.92 5.79 13.54
CA HIS A 98 -7.81 7.23 13.54
C HIS A 98 -9.08 7.88 12.96
N VAL A 99 -9.54 7.42 11.79
CA VAL A 99 -10.79 7.91 11.16
C VAL A 99 -12.01 7.68 12.05
N ASP A 100 -12.13 6.49 12.66
CA ASP A 100 -13.23 6.15 13.58
C ASP A 100 -13.27 7.09 14.80
N GLN A 101 -12.10 7.46 15.33
CA GLN A 101 -11.97 8.41 16.45
C GLN A 101 -12.32 9.85 16.09
N GLU A 102 -12.17 10.26 14.83
CA GLU A 102 -12.60 11.58 14.35
C GLU A 102 -14.13 11.72 14.25
N GLY A 103 -14.88 10.63 14.46
CA GLY A 103 -16.33 10.64 14.48
C GLY A 103 -16.94 10.84 13.11
N LEU A 104 -16.37 10.21 12.06
CA LEU A 104 -17.08 10.08 10.79
C LEU A 104 -18.41 9.34 11.03
N ASP A 105 -19.48 9.86 10.45
CA ASP A 105 -20.78 9.19 10.41
C ASP A 105 -20.76 8.04 9.38
N LEU A 106 -19.91 7.03 9.63
CA LEU A 106 -19.78 5.80 8.86
C LEU A 106 -19.60 4.61 9.81
N PRO A 107 -20.19 3.45 9.51
CA PRO A 107 -19.89 2.21 10.21
C PRO A 107 -18.40 1.90 10.17
N ARG A 108 -17.84 1.48 11.31
CA ARG A 108 -16.42 1.12 11.43
C ARG A 108 -15.95 0.08 10.41
N GLU A 109 -16.80 -0.90 10.07
CA GLU A 109 -16.47 -1.91 9.07
C GLU A 109 -16.43 -1.33 7.65
N GLN A 110 -17.23 -0.30 7.34
CA GLN A 110 -17.14 0.44 6.09
C GLN A 110 -15.83 1.25 6.03
N ILE A 111 -15.46 1.93 7.12
CA ILE A 111 -14.18 2.66 7.21
C ILE A 111 -13.00 1.73 6.94
N LYS A 112 -12.95 0.58 7.62
CA LYS A 112 -11.90 -0.43 7.41
C LYS A 112 -11.83 -0.91 5.97
N THR A 113 -12.99 -1.18 5.37
CA THR A 113 -13.09 -1.68 3.99
C THR A 113 -12.55 -0.65 3.00
N ILE A 114 -12.94 0.62 3.16
CA ILE A 114 -12.46 1.71 2.30
C ILE A 114 -10.95 1.85 2.42
N ILE A 115 -10.42 1.94 3.64
CA ILE A 115 -8.98 2.13 3.88
C ILE A 115 -8.18 0.95 3.34
N TRP A 116 -8.63 -0.28 3.59
CA TRP A 116 -7.99 -1.48 3.07
C TRP A 116 -7.90 -1.47 1.55
N ASN A 117 -9.04 -1.28 0.88
CA ASN A 117 -9.09 -1.31 -0.57
C ASN A 117 -8.31 -0.15 -1.19
N GLU A 118 -8.33 1.02 -0.54
CA GLU A 118 -7.63 2.19 -1.06
C GLU A 118 -6.11 2.06 -0.91
N GLU A 119 -5.61 1.61 0.25
CA GLU A 119 -4.18 1.32 0.44
C GLU A 119 -3.70 0.25 -0.56
N ALA A 120 -4.47 -0.83 -0.74
CA ALA A 120 -4.16 -1.87 -1.71
C ALA A 120 -4.23 -1.38 -3.18
N GLY A 121 -5.21 -0.53 -3.49
CA GLY A 121 -5.36 0.07 -4.83
C GLY A 121 -4.25 1.04 -5.16
N ILE A 122 -3.80 1.84 -4.20
CA ILE A 122 -2.64 2.72 -4.34
C ILE A 122 -1.40 1.90 -4.68
N MET A 123 -1.12 0.84 -3.91
CA MET A 123 0.03 -0.03 -4.15
C MET A 123 -0.04 -0.70 -5.52
N THR A 124 -1.22 -1.16 -5.92
CA THR A 124 -1.44 -1.76 -7.25
C THR A 124 -1.16 -0.75 -8.37
N ARG A 125 -1.73 0.46 -8.28
CA ARG A 125 -1.49 1.54 -9.25
C ARG A 125 -0.03 1.92 -9.34
N PHE A 126 0.67 1.95 -8.20
CA PHE A 126 2.10 2.21 -8.16
C PHE A 126 2.90 1.16 -8.91
N HIS A 127 2.65 -0.13 -8.64
CA HIS A 127 3.36 -1.21 -9.33
C HIS A 127 3.05 -1.23 -10.82
N VAL A 128 1.78 -1.00 -11.20
CA VAL A 128 1.38 -0.87 -12.61
C VAL A 128 2.15 0.26 -13.29
N ARG A 129 2.23 1.45 -12.67
CA ARG A 129 3.00 2.58 -13.19
C ARG A 129 4.48 2.22 -13.35
N GLN A 130 5.08 1.58 -12.35
CA GLN A 130 6.48 1.14 -12.42
C GLN A 130 6.74 0.15 -13.55
N VAL A 131 5.81 -0.78 -13.80
CA VAL A 131 5.91 -1.74 -14.92
C VAL A 131 5.85 -0.99 -16.25
N GLN A 132 4.88 -0.07 -16.39
CA GLN A 132 4.66 0.68 -17.64
C GLN A 132 5.78 1.68 -17.96
N GLU A 133 6.47 2.20 -16.94
CA GLU A 133 7.58 3.15 -17.08
C GLU A 133 8.96 2.46 -17.18
N SER A 134 9.06 1.14 -16.99
CA SER A 134 10.34 0.41 -16.94
C SER A 134 10.65 -0.32 -18.24
N ASP A 135 11.88 -0.14 -18.73
CA ASP A 135 12.43 -0.92 -19.85
C ASP A 135 12.96 -2.32 -19.43
N VAL A 136 12.96 -2.62 -18.12
CA VAL A 136 13.60 -3.82 -17.54
C VAL A 136 12.57 -4.81 -16.98
N VAL A 137 11.38 -4.32 -16.64
CA VAL A 137 10.27 -5.17 -16.17
C VAL A 137 9.59 -5.81 -17.38
N SER A 138 9.54 -7.14 -17.40
CA SER A 138 9.02 -7.92 -18.52
C SER A 138 7.55 -8.33 -18.34
N GLY A 139 7.01 -8.20 -17.13
CA GLY A 139 5.65 -8.61 -16.82
C GLY A 139 5.32 -8.51 -15.33
N VAL A 140 4.18 -9.10 -14.98
CA VAL A 140 3.63 -9.15 -13.62
C VAL A 140 3.10 -10.53 -13.28
N GLU A 141 3.25 -10.91 -12.02
CA GLU A 141 2.65 -12.10 -11.40
C GLU A 141 1.53 -11.67 -10.44
N TRP A 142 0.54 -12.55 -10.27
CA TRP A 142 -0.57 -12.37 -9.34
C TRP A 142 -0.42 -13.29 -8.14
N MET A 143 -0.03 -12.72 -7.00
CA MET A 143 0.36 -13.48 -5.83
C MET A 143 -0.81 -13.64 -4.86
N LEU A 144 -1.25 -14.89 -4.67
CA LEU A 144 -2.23 -15.25 -3.66
C LEU A 144 -1.59 -15.30 -2.26
N PRO A 145 -2.32 -14.98 -1.18
CA PRO A 145 -1.85 -15.25 0.17
C PRO A 145 -1.77 -16.76 0.42
N GLY A 146 -0.67 -17.22 1.02
CA GLY A 146 -0.41 -18.65 1.24
C GLY A 146 -1.29 -19.35 2.28
N ASP A 147 -2.28 -18.66 2.87
CA ASP A 147 -3.15 -19.18 3.92
C ASP A 147 -4.54 -19.65 3.41
N GLY A 148 -4.79 -19.57 2.09
CA GLY A 148 -6.01 -20.08 1.45
C GLY A 148 -7.27 -19.25 1.73
N GLY A 149 -7.17 -18.10 2.40
CA GLY A 149 -8.28 -17.16 2.57
C GLY A 149 -8.35 -16.16 1.43
N VAL A 150 -8.79 -16.60 0.26
CA VAL A 150 -8.77 -15.85 -1.02
C VAL A 150 -10.18 -15.76 -1.62
N SER A 151 -10.47 -14.67 -2.32
CA SER A 151 -11.72 -14.54 -3.08
C SER A 151 -11.72 -15.44 -4.32
N PRO A 152 -12.88 -15.91 -4.78
CA PRO A 152 -13.00 -16.66 -6.04
C PRO A 152 -12.45 -15.91 -7.26
N VAL A 153 -12.56 -14.57 -7.26
CA VAL A 153 -12.02 -13.69 -8.30
C VAL A 153 -10.50 -13.82 -8.39
N CYS A 154 -9.83 -13.77 -7.25
CA CYS A 154 -8.39 -13.86 -7.16
C CYS A 154 -7.89 -15.27 -7.50
N GLU A 155 -8.56 -16.31 -7.01
CA GLU A 155 -8.23 -17.71 -7.34
C GLU A 155 -8.33 -17.96 -8.85
N ALA A 156 -9.46 -17.58 -9.46
CA ALA A 156 -9.65 -17.74 -10.90
C ALA A 156 -8.61 -16.94 -11.72
N THR A 157 -8.21 -15.77 -11.23
CA THR A 157 -7.18 -14.95 -11.87
C THR A 157 -5.81 -15.61 -11.81
N ALA A 158 -5.42 -16.13 -10.64
CA ALA A 158 -4.17 -16.88 -10.50
C ALA A 158 -4.15 -18.12 -11.42
N GLU A 159 -5.25 -18.87 -11.51
CA GLU A 159 -5.35 -20.03 -12.40
C GLU A 159 -5.24 -19.67 -13.89
N GLU A 160 -5.75 -18.51 -14.31
CA GLU A 160 -5.62 -18.04 -15.70
C GLU A 160 -4.21 -17.55 -16.04
N ILE A 161 -3.48 -17.02 -15.05
CA ILE A 161 -2.09 -16.58 -15.18
C ILE A 161 -1.13 -17.77 -15.17
N GLU A 162 -1.37 -18.78 -14.32
CA GLU A 162 -0.56 -20.00 -14.26
C GLU A 162 -0.59 -20.76 -15.61
N LYS A 163 -1.72 -20.73 -16.32
CA LYS A 163 -1.86 -21.30 -17.67
C LYS A 163 -1.02 -20.59 -18.74
N GLN A 164 -0.50 -19.41 -18.43
CA GLN A 164 0.31 -18.56 -19.30
C GLN A 164 1.76 -18.46 -18.80
N ASP A 165 2.27 -19.53 -18.20
CA ASP A 165 3.64 -19.62 -17.64
C ASP A 165 3.90 -18.68 -16.45
N GLY A 166 2.86 -18.12 -15.83
CA GLY A 166 2.92 -17.42 -14.54
C GLY A 166 3.17 -15.91 -14.60
N SER A 167 3.67 -15.37 -15.70
CA SER A 167 3.91 -13.93 -15.88
C SER A 167 3.22 -13.40 -17.14
N ILE A 168 2.56 -12.25 -17.03
CA ILE A 168 1.78 -11.63 -18.11
C ILE A 168 1.98 -10.11 -18.17
N SER A 169 1.51 -9.47 -19.24
CA SER A 169 1.47 -8.00 -19.31
C SER A 169 0.41 -7.40 -18.38
N VAL A 170 0.55 -6.11 -18.06
CA VAL A 170 -0.44 -5.35 -17.29
C VAL A 170 -1.80 -5.33 -18.00
N GLU A 171 -1.81 -5.19 -19.32
CA GLU A 171 -3.03 -5.16 -20.14
C GLU A 171 -3.75 -6.51 -20.12
N GLU A 172 -3.00 -7.62 -20.20
CA GLU A 172 -3.55 -8.97 -20.03
C GLU A 172 -4.10 -9.17 -18.62
N LEU A 173 -3.39 -8.69 -17.59
CA LEU A 173 -3.83 -8.81 -16.20
C LEU A 173 -5.16 -8.06 -16.02
N GLN A 174 -5.27 -6.84 -16.53
CA GLN A 174 -6.50 -6.07 -16.46
C GLN A 174 -7.67 -6.77 -17.15
N THR A 175 -7.40 -7.39 -18.32
CA THR A 175 -8.40 -8.15 -19.08
C THR A 175 -8.89 -9.37 -18.32
N ILE A 176 -7.98 -10.14 -17.71
CA ILE A 176 -8.29 -11.32 -16.89
C ILE A 176 -9.08 -10.93 -15.65
N LEU A 177 -8.61 -9.92 -14.92
CA LEU A 177 -9.30 -9.41 -13.73
C LEU A 177 -10.71 -8.95 -14.05
N PHE A 178 -10.89 -8.21 -15.15
CA PHE A 178 -12.20 -7.75 -15.58
C PHE A 178 -13.14 -8.92 -15.92
N ALA A 179 -12.64 -9.90 -16.68
CA ALA A 179 -13.41 -11.08 -17.06
C ALA A 179 -13.80 -11.93 -15.83
N ASN A 180 -12.91 -12.07 -14.85
CA ASN A 180 -13.19 -12.82 -13.63
C ASN A 180 -14.11 -12.05 -12.68
N ALA A 181 -13.92 -10.74 -12.54
CA ALA A 181 -14.80 -9.88 -11.76
C ALA A 181 -16.27 -9.95 -12.22
N GLN A 182 -16.53 -10.20 -13.51
CA GLN A 182 -17.90 -10.40 -14.02
C GLN A 182 -18.53 -11.74 -13.62
N LYS A 183 -17.74 -12.74 -13.25
CA LYS A 183 -18.20 -14.11 -12.98
C LYS A 183 -18.65 -14.31 -11.53
N PHE A 184 -18.18 -13.49 -10.60
CA PHE A 184 -18.34 -13.68 -9.16
C PHE A 184 -19.11 -12.53 -8.51
N GLU A 185 -19.85 -12.84 -7.43
CA GLU A 185 -20.73 -11.90 -6.72
C GLU A 185 -19.96 -10.71 -6.13
N ASP A 186 -18.72 -10.94 -5.69
CA ASP A 186 -17.85 -9.94 -5.08
C ASP A 186 -16.93 -9.23 -6.07
N GLY A 187 -17.06 -9.45 -7.39
CA GLY A 187 -16.01 -9.09 -8.35
C GLY A 187 -15.82 -7.61 -8.68
N THR A 188 -16.84 -6.75 -8.55
CA THR A 188 -16.76 -5.29 -8.83
C THR A 188 -16.03 -4.94 -10.16
N PRO A 189 -16.50 -5.41 -11.32
CA PRO A 189 -15.79 -5.23 -12.61
C PRO A 189 -15.58 -3.76 -12.99
N GLU A 190 -16.46 -2.85 -12.57
CA GLU A 190 -16.33 -1.40 -12.76
C GLU A 190 -15.09 -0.79 -12.07
N ARG A 191 -14.55 -1.46 -11.04
CA ARG A 191 -13.39 -1.02 -10.26
C ARG A 191 -12.05 -1.40 -10.89
N VAL A 192 -12.05 -2.43 -11.75
CA VAL A 192 -10.83 -2.98 -12.37
C VAL A 192 -10.11 -1.94 -13.25
N GLN A 193 -10.85 -1.09 -13.95
CA GLN A 193 -10.26 -0.07 -14.82
C GLN A 193 -9.45 0.98 -14.04
N HIS A 194 -9.73 1.15 -12.74
CA HIS A 194 -9.06 2.07 -11.83
C HIS A 194 -8.05 1.36 -10.92
N TRP A 195 -7.81 0.06 -11.14
CA TRP A 195 -6.99 -0.79 -10.28
C TRP A 195 -7.43 -0.73 -8.81
N ILE A 196 -8.74 -0.58 -8.58
CA ILE A 196 -9.32 -0.63 -7.25
C ILE A 196 -9.68 -2.09 -6.97
N PRO A 197 -9.17 -2.69 -5.88
CA PRO A 197 -9.47 -4.07 -5.55
C PRO A 197 -10.96 -4.26 -5.20
N HIS A 198 -11.44 -5.49 -5.41
CA HIS A 198 -12.71 -5.90 -4.82
C HIS A 198 -12.62 -5.95 -3.28
N ASP A 199 -13.76 -6.14 -2.62
CA ASP A 199 -13.82 -6.18 -1.16
C ASP A 199 -12.83 -7.19 -0.57
N ARG A 200 -11.97 -6.71 0.35
CA ARG A 200 -10.97 -7.51 1.09
C ARG A 200 -10.05 -8.34 0.19
N CYS A 201 -9.71 -7.84 -1.00
CA CYS A 201 -8.65 -8.44 -1.80
C CYS A 201 -7.33 -8.48 -0.99
N ARG A 202 -6.68 -9.64 -0.94
CA ARG A 202 -5.42 -9.88 -0.23
C ARG A 202 -4.27 -10.23 -1.17
N CYS A 203 -4.49 -10.10 -2.47
CA CYS A 203 -3.50 -10.44 -3.47
C CYS A 203 -2.58 -9.27 -3.74
N THR A 204 -1.36 -9.59 -4.13
CA THR A 204 -0.33 -8.61 -4.42
C THR A 204 0.14 -8.78 -5.85
N LEU A 205 0.39 -7.67 -6.53
CA LEU A 205 1.04 -7.66 -7.83
C LEU A 205 2.56 -7.72 -7.62
N GLN A 206 3.23 -8.69 -8.25
CA GLN A 206 4.69 -8.81 -8.19
C GLN A 206 5.27 -8.54 -9.58
N LYS A 207 6.30 -7.69 -9.65
CA LYS A 207 7.00 -7.37 -10.89
C LYS A 207 7.95 -8.51 -11.27
N THR A 208 8.02 -8.87 -12.55
CA THR A 208 9.04 -9.81 -13.07
C THR A 208 10.10 -9.08 -13.87
N ILE A 209 11.37 -9.39 -13.60
CA ILE A 209 12.51 -8.84 -14.33
C ILE A 209 12.82 -9.79 -15.49
N GLY A 210 13.01 -9.23 -16.69
CA GLY A 210 13.42 -9.96 -17.90
C GLY A 210 14.91 -9.90 -18.18
#